data_AF-A0A7C7YGQ9-F1
#
_entry.id   AF-A0A7C7YGQ9-F1
#
_cell.length_a   1.000
_cell.length_b   1.000
_cell.length_c   1.000
_cell.angle_alpha   90.00
_cell.angle_beta   90.00
_cell.angle_gamma   90.00
#
_symmetry.space_group_name_H-M   'P 1'
#
loop_
_entity.id
_entity.type
_entity.pdbx_description
1 polymer ?
#
loop_
_entity_poly.entity_id
_entity_poly.type
_entity_poly.pdbx_seq_one_letter_code
_entity_poly.pdbx_strand_id
1 'polypeptide(L)'
;MPVFSGGLAVALFLGFVTGAQPAVADPAGEAGAAKKSQSALIEERLSEMPSGEEGVNRIVAELDTRLALSSEQKKDVREVVVGGVAGLEKLRERYESGELTVMAFGVQVQMQLQKLAVLIEPLLDPEQEAEYKVMRQEQRREMMRAMQQQRKGSP
;
A
#
# COMPACT_ATOMS: atom_id res chain seq x y z
N MET A 1 1.98 20.12 17.01
CA MET A 1 0.89 19.14 16.86
C MET A 1 1.38 18.06 15.91
N PRO A 2 1.53 16.79 16.29
CA PRO A 2 1.96 15.80 15.32
C PRO A 2 0.73 15.23 14.61
N VAL A 3 0.65 15.47 13.30
CA VAL A 3 -0.28 14.78 12.40
C VAL A 3 0.42 13.48 12.01
N PHE A 4 0.25 12.45 12.83
CA PHE A 4 0.63 11.08 12.51
C PHE A 4 -0.40 10.51 11.52
N SER A 5 -0.14 10.58 10.22
CA SER A 5 -1.01 9.93 9.21
C SER A 5 -0.32 9.72 7.86
N GLY A 6 0.98 9.37 7.85
CA GLY A 6 1.74 9.10 6.62
C GLY A 6 1.92 7.61 6.33
N GLY A 7 2.48 6.85 7.29
CA GLY A 7 2.71 5.40 7.14
C GLY A 7 1.43 4.56 7.17
N LEU A 8 0.39 5.09 7.81
CA LEU A 8 -0.97 4.52 7.84
C LEU A 8 -1.59 4.47 6.44
N ALA A 9 -1.23 5.39 5.54
CA ALA A 9 -1.84 5.51 4.21
C ALA A 9 -1.47 4.33 3.30
N VAL A 10 -0.23 3.85 3.35
CA VAL A 10 0.23 2.69 2.55
C VAL A 10 -0.33 1.38 3.12
N ALA A 11 -0.41 1.26 4.45
CA ALA A 11 -0.98 0.08 5.13
C ALA A 11 -2.51 -0.02 4.96
N LEU A 12 -3.22 1.11 4.93
CA LEU A 12 -4.66 1.16 4.63
C LEU A 12 -4.94 0.85 3.16
N PHE A 13 -4.09 1.32 2.24
CA PHE A 13 -4.22 1.06 0.81
C PHE A 13 -4.21 -0.44 0.50
N LEU A 14 -3.25 -1.19 1.05
CA LEU A 14 -3.11 -2.63 0.85
C LEU A 14 -4.30 -3.48 1.36
N GLY A 15 -5.03 -2.96 2.35
CA GLY A 15 -6.08 -3.72 3.01
C GLY A 15 -7.35 -3.82 2.21
N PHE A 16 -7.75 -2.75 1.55
CA PHE A 16 -9.06 -2.78 0.92
C PHE A 16 -9.02 -3.30 -0.51
N VAL A 17 -7.91 -3.13 -1.25
CA VAL A 17 -7.84 -3.69 -2.61
C VAL A 17 -7.78 -5.23 -2.61
N THR A 18 -7.47 -5.86 -1.46
CA THR A 18 -7.59 -7.30 -1.23
C THR A 18 -8.87 -7.70 -0.46
N GLY A 19 -9.59 -6.74 0.13
CA GLY A 19 -10.84 -6.94 0.85
C GLY A 19 -12.07 -7.22 -0.03
N ALA A 20 -11.95 -7.01 -1.34
CA ALA A 20 -12.89 -7.48 -2.35
C ALA A 20 -12.71 -8.99 -2.59
N GLN A 21 -13.00 -9.80 -1.57
CA GLN A 21 -13.30 -11.21 -1.80
C GLN A 21 -14.66 -11.34 -2.51
N PRO A 22 -14.84 -12.39 -3.33
CA PRO A 22 -15.89 -12.46 -4.34
C PRO A 22 -17.26 -12.38 -3.66
N ALA A 23 -17.96 -11.26 -3.88
CA ALA A 23 -19.40 -11.28 -3.75
C ALA A 23 -19.87 -12.40 -4.69
N VAL A 24 -20.45 -13.42 -4.08
CA VAL A 24 -21.14 -14.51 -4.74
C VAL A 24 -21.98 -13.90 -5.85
N ALA A 25 -21.81 -14.42 -7.06
CA ALA A 25 -22.56 -13.97 -8.22
C ALA A 25 -24.05 -14.10 -7.91
N ASP A 26 -24.72 -12.97 -7.69
CA ASP A 26 -26.17 -12.87 -7.77
C ASP A 26 -26.49 -12.07 -9.05
N PRO A 27 -26.89 -12.74 -10.14
CA PRO A 27 -27.01 -12.11 -11.45
C PRO A 27 -28.41 -11.49 -11.62
N ALA A 28 -28.83 -10.60 -10.73
CA ALA A 28 -30.01 -9.75 -10.94
C ALA A 28 -30.18 -8.73 -9.82
N GLY A 29 -29.85 -7.45 -10.03
CA GLY A 29 -30.58 -6.40 -9.29
C GLY A 29 -29.88 -5.09 -8.96
N GLU A 30 -28.55 -4.98 -8.84
CA GLU A 30 -27.94 -3.76 -8.24
C GLU A 30 -26.66 -3.25 -8.94
N ALA A 31 -26.64 -3.23 -10.27
CA ALA A 31 -25.46 -2.80 -11.02
C ALA A 31 -25.16 -1.28 -11.01
N GLY A 32 -25.99 -0.44 -10.36
CA GLY A 32 -25.89 1.02 -10.43
C GLY A 32 -25.31 1.72 -9.19
N ALA A 33 -25.62 1.26 -7.98
CA ALA A 33 -25.28 1.96 -6.74
C ALA A 33 -23.93 1.50 -6.13
N ALA A 34 -23.62 0.21 -6.19
CA ALA A 34 -22.37 -0.36 -5.66
C ALA A 34 -21.12 0.07 -6.46
N LYS A 35 -21.28 0.36 -7.76
CA LYS A 35 -20.17 0.86 -8.61
C LYS A 35 -19.69 2.26 -8.24
N LYS A 36 -20.60 3.14 -7.78
CA LYS A 36 -20.22 4.50 -7.37
C LYS A 36 -19.49 4.53 -6.03
N SER A 37 -19.92 3.73 -5.06
CA SER A 37 -19.27 3.70 -3.73
C SER A 37 -17.87 3.09 -3.77
N GLN A 38 -17.66 2.07 -4.60
CA GLN A 38 -16.34 1.43 -4.75
C GLN A 38 -15.35 2.31 -5.53
N SER A 39 -15.82 3.05 -6.54
CA SER A 39 -14.95 3.93 -7.35
C SER A 39 -14.50 5.16 -6.56
N ALA A 40 -15.39 5.81 -5.80
CA ALA A 40 -15.05 6.97 -4.97
C ALA A 40 -14.03 6.64 -3.87
N LEU A 41 -14.14 5.45 -3.26
CA LEU A 41 -13.17 4.97 -2.28
C LEU A 41 -11.80 4.66 -2.90
N ILE A 42 -11.75 4.26 -4.16
CA ILE A 42 -10.48 4.02 -4.85
C ILE A 42 -9.85 5.34 -5.26
N GLU A 43 -10.63 6.29 -5.78
CA GLU A 43 -10.14 7.63 -6.14
C GLU A 43 -9.51 8.36 -4.95
N GLU A 44 -10.16 8.33 -3.78
CA GLU A 44 -9.61 8.91 -2.54
C GLU A 44 -8.26 8.26 -2.17
N ARG A 45 -8.12 6.95 -2.39
CA ARG A 45 -6.92 6.17 -2.02
C ARG A 45 -5.80 6.23 -3.06
N LEU A 46 -6.12 6.44 -4.34
CA LEU A 46 -5.12 6.74 -5.36
C LEU A 46 -4.35 8.02 -5.04
N SER A 47 -5.03 9.00 -4.43
CA SER A 47 -4.40 10.25 -4.00
C SER A 47 -3.39 10.07 -2.85
N GLU A 48 -3.55 8.99 -2.07
CA GLU A 48 -2.68 8.65 -0.95
C GLU A 48 -1.46 7.79 -1.34
N MET A 49 -1.45 7.26 -2.56
CA MET A 49 -0.39 6.39 -3.03
C MET A 49 0.94 7.17 -3.15
N PRO A 50 2.06 6.60 -2.65
CA PRO A 50 3.36 7.24 -2.81
C PRO A 50 3.65 7.51 -4.28
N SER A 51 4.01 8.74 -4.60
CA SER A 51 4.35 9.19 -5.94
C SER A 51 5.51 10.19 -5.88
N GLY A 52 6.29 10.19 -6.96
CA GLY A 52 7.43 11.04 -7.18
C GLY A 52 8.48 11.00 -6.06
N GLU A 53 9.27 12.05 -6.05
CA GLU A 53 10.37 12.24 -5.10
C GLU A 53 9.86 12.43 -3.65
N GLU A 54 8.67 13.01 -3.46
CA GLU A 54 8.07 13.17 -2.13
C GLU A 54 7.68 11.81 -1.52
N GLY A 55 7.09 10.91 -2.31
CA GLY A 55 6.76 9.56 -1.88
C GLY A 55 8.00 8.75 -1.50
N VAL A 56 9.07 8.87 -2.30
CA VAL A 56 10.37 8.25 -2.01
C VAL A 56 10.93 8.76 -0.69
N ASN A 57 11.01 10.07 -0.52
CA ASN A 57 11.57 10.68 0.69
C ASN A 57 10.77 10.32 1.95
N ARG A 58 9.44 10.24 1.85
CA ARG A 58 8.59 9.81 2.97
C ARG A 58 8.89 8.38 3.40
N ILE A 59 8.94 7.43 2.45
CA ILE A 59 9.21 6.02 2.76
C ILE A 59 10.61 5.86 3.36
N VAL A 60 11.63 6.49 2.76
CA VAL A 60 13.00 6.40 3.26
C VAL A 60 13.12 7.03 4.65
N ALA A 61 12.45 8.16 4.91
CA ALA A 61 12.46 8.78 6.23
C ALA A 61 11.76 7.93 7.30
N GLU A 62 10.67 7.25 6.96
CA GLU A 62 9.98 6.33 7.88
C GLU A 62 10.86 5.12 8.24
N LEU A 63 11.49 4.51 7.23
CA LEU A 63 12.42 3.40 7.42
C LEU A 63 13.63 3.84 8.26
N ASP A 64 14.20 5.00 7.99
CA ASP A 64 15.33 5.55 8.74
C ASP A 64 14.96 5.85 10.20
N THR A 65 13.78 6.42 10.45
CA THR A 65 13.30 6.72 11.81
C THR A 65 13.16 5.45 12.64
N ARG A 66 12.74 4.33 12.02
CA ARG A 66 12.47 3.09 12.75
C ARG A 66 13.67 2.17 12.84
N LEU A 67 14.50 2.11 11.80
CA LEU A 67 15.60 1.16 11.67
C LEU A 67 16.97 1.80 11.94
N ALA A 68 17.04 3.13 12.09
CA ALA A 68 18.29 3.88 12.24
C ALA A 68 19.32 3.49 11.16
N LEU A 69 18.96 3.71 9.89
CA LEU A 69 19.76 3.25 8.76
C LEU A 69 21.10 3.99 8.71
N SER A 70 22.18 3.26 8.39
CA SER A 70 23.45 3.91 8.07
C SER A 70 23.33 4.76 6.81
N SER A 71 24.27 5.68 6.58
CA SER A 71 24.27 6.49 5.35
C SER A 71 24.38 5.66 4.07
N GLU A 72 25.09 4.53 4.13
CA GLU A 72 25.23 3.58 3.02
C GLU A 72 23.92 2.82 2.80
N GLN A 73 23.34 2.25 3.87
CA GLN A 73 22.04 1.57 3.80
C GLN A 73 20.94 2.50 3.30
N LYS A 74 20.91 3.74 3.76
CA LYS A 74 19.92 4.74 3.34
C LYS A 74 20.01 5.03 1.84
N LYS A 75 21.21 5.05 1.28
CA LYS A 75 21.42 5.22 -0.16
C LYS A 75 20.89 4.01 -0.94
N ASP A 76 21.21 2.80 -0.51
CA ASP A 76 20.80 1.57 -1.20
C ASP A 76 19.30 1.34 -1.10
N VAL A 77 18.73 1.54 0.10
CA VAL A 77 17.28 1.50 0.34
C VAL A 77 16.57 2.54 -0.52
N ARG A 78 17.12 3.76 -0.64
CA ARG A 78 16.52 4.80 -1.49
C ARG A 78 16.46 4.38 -2.95
N GLU A 79 17.50 3.75 -3.49
CA GLU A 79 17.50 3.26 -4.88
C GLU A 79 16.38 2.23 -5.12
N VAL A 80 16.22 1.28 -4.19
CA VAL A 80 15.13 0.30 -4.23
C VAL A 80 13.77 0.98 -4.13
N VAL A 81 13.61 1.95 -3.23
CA VAL A 81 12.35 2.70 -3.03
C VAL A 81 11.99 3.52 -4.26
N VAL A 82 12.94 4.17 -4.93
CA VAL A 82 12.71 4.90 -6.20
C VAL A 82 12.07 3.98 -7.25
N GLY A 83 12.67 2.81 -7.48
CA GLY A 83 12.11 1.82 -8.42
C GLY A 83 10.74 1.29 -7.99
N GLY A 84 10.54 1.15 -6.67
CA GLY A 84 9.26 0.81 -6.06
C GLY A 84 8.15 1.80 -6.39
N VAL A 85 8.38 3.08 -6.06
CA VAL A 85 7.43 4.19 -6.25
C VAL A 85 7.12 4.37 -7.73
N ALA A 86 8.13 4.38 -8.60
CA ALA A 86 7.91 4.46 -10.05
C ALA A 86 7.02 3.31 -10.57
N GLY A 87 7.18 2.11 -10.02
CA GLY A 87 6.32 0.97 -10.35
C GLY A 87 4.87 1.17 -9.88
N LEU A 88 4.65 1.77 -8.71
CA LEU A 88 3.31 2.11 -8.22
C LEU A 88 2.64 3.17 -9.08
N GLU A 89 3.36 4.20 -9.50
CA GLU A 89 2.88 5.23 -10.42
C GLU A 89 2.45 4.63 -11.75
N LYS A 90 3.25 3.73 -12.33
CA LYS A 90 2.87 3.02 -13.56
C LYS A 90 1.61 2.18 -13.40
N LEU A 91 1.43 1.54 -12.24
CA LEU A 91 0.20 0.80 -11.96
C LEU A 91 -1.01 1.72 -11.85
N ARG A 92 -0.84 2.90 -11.25
CA ARG A 92 -1.86 3.93 -11.17
C ARG A 92 -2.26 4.42 -12.56
N GLU A 93 -1.30 4.77 -13.42
CA GLU A 93 -1.56 5.20 -14.81
C GLU A 93 -2.35 4.14 -15.59
N ARG A 94 -1.98 2.85 -15.43
CA ARG A 94 -2.68 1.73 -16.09
C ARG A 94 -4.10 1.51 -15.54
N TYR A 95 -4.33 1.82 -14.27
CA TYR A 95 -5.68 1.80 -13.71
C TYR A 95 -6.52 2.98 -14.22
N GLU A 96 -5.97 4.20 -14.18
CA GLU A 96 -6.66 5.43 -14.62
C GLU A 96 -6.99 5.40 -16.11
N SER A 97 -6.15 4.76 -16.94
CA SER A 97 -6.42 4.52 -18.37
C SER A 97 -7.41 3.38 -18.65
N GLY A 98 -7.81 2.63 -17.62
CA GLY A 98 -8.74 1.50 -17.74
C GLY A 98 -8.11 0.20 -18.23
N GLU A 99 -6.78 0.12 -18.39
CA GLU A 99 -6.08 -1.13 -18.72
C GLU A 99 -6.14 -2.17 -17.60
N LEU A 100 -6.24 -1.71 -16.34
CA LEU A 100 -6.35 -2.56 -15.17
C LEU A 100 -7.74 -2.46 -14.56
N THR A 101 -8.35 -3.63 -14.33
CA THR A 101 -9.52 -3.70 -13.44
C THR A 101 -9.11 -3.39 -12.01
N VAL A 102 -10.05 -2.96 -11.18
CA VAL A 102 -9.84 -2.72 -9.73
C VAL A 102 -9.12 -3.89 -9.05
N MET A 103 -9.55 -5.12 -9.34
CA MET A 103 -8.95 -6.32 -8.76
C MET A 103 -7.52 -6.53 -9.26
N ALA A 104 -7.28 -6.39 -10.57
CA ALA A 104 -5.95 -6.57 -11.15
C ALA A 104 -4.97 -5.50 -10.64
N PHE A 105 -5.44 -4.26 -10.49
CA PHE A 105 -4.69 -3.18 -9.89
C PHE A 105 -4.29 -3.49 -8.45
N GLY A 106 -5.23 -3.96 -7.61
CA GLY A 106 -4.94 -4.36 -6.24
C GLY A 106 -3.90 -5.45 -6.10
N VAL A 107 -4.03 -6.52 -6.87
CA VAL A 107 -3.05 -7.62 -6.87
C VAL A 107 -1.67 -7.10 -7.28
N GLN A 108 -1.60 -6.27 -8.32
CA GLN A 108 -0.32 -5.74 -8.80
C GLN A 108 0.34 -4.78 -7.80
N VAL A 109 -0.44 -3.94 -7.11
CA VAL A 109 0.10 -3.09 -6.03
C VAL A 109 0.64 -3.96 -4.89
N GLN A 110 -0.09 -5.01 -4.49
CA GLN A 110 0.38 -5.92 -3.45
C GLN A 110 1.70 -6.61 -3.86
N MET A 111 1.80 -7.08 -5.11
CA MET A 111 3.01 -7.70 -5.62
C MET A 111 4.20 -6.71 -5.64
N GLN A 112 3.96 -5.46 -6.04
CA GLN A 112 4.98 -4.42 -6.05
C GLN A 112 5.48 -4.10 -4.64
N LEU A 113 4.58 -4.02 -3.66
CA LEU A 113 4.92 -3.77 -2.26
C LEU A 113 5.59 -4.98 -1.58
N GLN A 114 5.32 -6.20 -2.06
CA GLN A 114 6.05 -7.39 -1.64
C GLN A 114 7.45 -7.44 -2.25
N LYS A 115 7.59 -7.08 -3.54
CA LYS A 115 8.88 -6.99 -4.22
C LYS A 115 9.81 -6.00 -3.53
N LEU A 116 9.28 -4.83 -3.15
CA LEU A 116 10.02 -3.85 -2.35
C LEU A 116 10.57 -4.45 -1.06
N ALA A 117 9.75 -5.18 -0.31
CA ALA A 117 10.19 -5.79 0.94
C ALA A 117 11.32 -6.81 0.75
N VAL A 118 11.19 -7.67 -0.25
CA VAL A 118 12.22 -8.67 -0.58
C VAL A 118 13.54 -8.02 -1.00
N LEU A 119 13.50 -6.84 -1.60
CA LEU A 119 14.70 -6.10 -2.01
C LEU A 119 15.31 -5.26 -0.87
N ILE A 120 14.51 -4.79 0.08
CA ILE A 120 14.97 -4.01 1.24
C ILE A 120 15.57 -4.91 2.31
N GLU A 121 14.95 -6.07 2.59
CA GLU A 121 15.37 -7.00 3.64
C GLU A 121 16.88 -7.36 3.63
N PRO A 122 17.51 -7.70 2.49
CA PRO A 122 18.95 -8.04 2.48
C PRO A 122 19.90 -6.84 2.66
N LEU A 123 19.39 -5.61 2.68
CA LEU A 123 20.19 -4.39 2.93
C LEU A 123 20.28 -4.07 4.42
N LEU A 124 19.53 -4.77 5.25
CA LEU A 124 19.44 -4.56 6.68
C LEU A 124 20.38 -5.50 7.42
N ASP A 125 20.89 -5.05 8.57
CA ASP A 125 21.54 -5.96 9.51
C ASP A 125 20.51 -6.83 10.25
N PRO A 126 20.91 -7.89 10.96
CA PRO A 126 19.97 -8.82 11.58
C PRO A 126 19.02 -8.19 12.60
N GLU A 127 19.45 -7.13 13.31
CA GLU A 127 18.60 -6.45 14.29
C GLU A 127 17.55 -5.58 13.59
N GLN A 128 17.98 -4.83 12.57
CA GLN A 128 17.09 -4.05 11.70
C GLN A 128 16.12 -4.94 10.92
N GLU A 129 16.55 -6.11 10.45
CA GLU A 129 15.70 -7.07 9.74
C GLU A 129 14.55 -7.56 10.63
N ALA A 130 14.85 -7.86 11.91
CA ALA A 130 13.85 -8.26 12.88
C ALA A 130 12.83 -7.14 13.11
N GLU A 131 13.30 -5.90 13.30
CA GLU A 131 12.42 -4.73 13.49
C GLU A 131 11.59 -4.43 12.23
N TYR A 132 12.19 -4.57 11.04
CA TYR A 132 11.50 -4.43 9.77
C TYR A 132 10.38 -5.47 9.60
N LYS A 133 10.62 -6.71 10.01
CA LYS A 133 9.59 -7.77 10.04
C LYS A 133 8.46 -7.44 11.01
N VAL A 134 8.77 -6.91 12.19
CA VAL A 134 7.77 -6.45 13.16
C VAL A 134 6.93 -5.33 12.54
N MET A 135 7.55 -4.32 11.92
CA MET A 135 6.86 -3.24 11.23
C MET A 135 5.90 -3.76 10.16
N ARG A 136 6.34 -4.70 9.33
CA ARG A 136 5.50 -5.31 8.28
C ARG A 136 4.32 -6.08 8.88
N GLN A 137 4.51 -6.76 10.01
CA GLN A 137 3.43 -7.45 10.71
C GLN A 137 2.42 -6.47 11.31
N GLU A 138 2.87 -5.36 11.88
CA GLU A 138 2.01 -4.30 12.41
C GLU A 138 1.16 -3.67 11.31
N GLN A 139 1.77 -3.28 10.19
CA GLN A 139 1.07 -2.79 9.01
C GLN A 139 0.00 -3.79 8.55
N ARG A 140 0.34 -5.08 8.48
CA ARG A 140 -0.63 -6.13 8.12
C ARG A 140 -1.76 -6.26 9.14
N ARG A 141 -1.50 -6.10 10.44
CA ARG A 141 -2.53 -6.17 11.50
C ARG A 141 -3.47 -4.98 11.44
N GLU A 142 -2.95 -3.77 11.26
CA GLU A 142 -3.75 -2.55 11.10
C GLU A 142 -4.64 -2.64 9.87
N MET A 143 -4.06 -3.09 8.77
CA MET A 143 -4.76 -3.39 7.53
C MET A 143 -5.94 -4.35 7.74
N MET A 144 -5.71 -5.47 8.45
CA MET A 144 -6.77 -6.43 8.76
C MET A 144 -7.84 -5.85 9.70
N ARG A 145 -7.47 -4.99 10.64
CA ARG A 145 -8.41 -4.30 11.54
C ARG A 145 -9.30 -3.31 10.77
N ALA A 146 -8.71 -2.53 9.86
CA ALA A 146 -9.44 -1.59 9.02
C ALA A 146 -10.51 -2.31 8.17
N MET A 147 -10.15 -3.45 7.56
CA MET A 147 -11.11 -4.28 6.81
C MET A 147 -12.26 -4.79 7.69
N GLN A 148 -11.99 -5.23 8.92
CA GLN A 148 -13.03 -5.74 9.82
C GLN A 148 -13.99 -4.64 10.29
N GLN A 149 -13.49 -3.42 10.50
CA GLN A 149 -14.32 -2.29 10.89
C GLN A 149 -15.24 -1.84 9.75
N GLN A 150 -14.76 -1.88 8.51
CA GLN A 150 -15.60 -1.60 7.33
C GLN A 150 -16.71 -2.64 7.14
N ARG A 151 -16.45 -3.93 7.45
CA ARG A 151 -17.48 -4.98 7.39
C ARG A 151 -18.57 -4.85 8.47
N LYS A 152 -18.27 -4.20 9.60
CA LYS A 152 -19.24 -3.96 10.68
C LYS A 152 -20.03 -2.64 10.53
N GLY A 153 -19.68 -1.82 9.53
CA GLY A 153 -20.31 -0.53 9.24
C GLY A 153 -21.33 -0.53 8.11
N SER A 154 -21.61 -1.67 7.46
CA SER A 154 -22.71 -1.79 6.50
C SER A 154 -23.99 -2.21 7.24
N PRO A 155 -25.04 -1.36 7.30
CA PRO A 155 -26.39 -1.79 7.67
C PRO A 155 -26.97 -2.78 6.65
#